data_AF-A0A951GIY1-F1
#
_entry.id   AF-A0A951GIY1-F1
#
_cell.length_a   1.000
_cell.length_b   1.000
_cell.length_c   1.000
_cell.angle_alpha   90.00
_cell.angle_beta   90.00
_cell.angle_gamma   90.00
#
_symmetry.space_group_name_H-M   'P 1'
#
loop_
_entity.id
_entity.type
_entity.pdbx_description
1 polymer ?
#
loop_
_entity_poly.entity_id
_entity_poly.type
_entity_poly.pdbx_seq_one_letter_code
_entity_poly.pdbx_strand_id
1 'polypeptide(L)' 'KGRKPSIDAGEVLRLSREEKLGPTAIAQRLGIGRASVYRLLGKPAPKNTGKHANADQG' A
#
# COMPACT_ATOMS: atom_id res chain seq x y z
N LYS A 1 0.79 2.83 24.30
CA LYS A 1 0.02 1.75 23.64
C LYS A 1 -0.36 2.22 22.24
N GLY A 2 0.29 1.72 21.19
CA GLY A 2 0.01 2.17 19.83
C GLY A 2 0.34 1.07 18.85
N ARG A 3 -0.59 0.13 18.65
CA ARG A 3 -0.43 -0.78 17.51
C ARG A 3 -0.54 0.10 16.27
N LYS A 4 0.50 0.08 15.44
CA LYS A 4 0.46 0.64 14.09
C LYS A 4 -0.86 0.16 13.46
N PRO A 5 -1.71 1.05 12.94
CA PRO A 5 -2.85 0.61 12.16
C PRO A 5 -2.26 -0.17 10.99
N SER A 6 -2.43 -1.49 11.01
CA SER A 6 -1.93 -2.39 9.98
C SER A 6 -2.87 -2.23 8.80
N ILE A 7 -2.79 -1.08 8.14
CA ILE A 7 -3.62 -0.75 7.01
C ILE A 7 -3.10 -1.55 5.84
N ASP A 8 -3.97 -2.40 5.30
CA ASP A 8 -3.62 -3.25 4.18
C ASP A 8 -3.49 -2.40 2.91
N ALA A 9 -2.26 -2.34 2.39
CA ALA A 9 -1.97 -1.62 1.15
C ALA A 9 -2.66 -2.27 -0.05
N GLY A 10 -2.85 -3.60 -0.01
CA GLY A 10 -3.53 -4.36 -1.04
C GLY A 10 -4.99 -3.93 -1.16
N GLU A 11 -5.69 -3.77 -0.05
CA GLU A 11 -7.08 -3.34 -0.05
C GLU A 11 -7.24 -1.90 -0.57
N VAL A 12 -6.32 -0.98 -0.22
CA VAL A 12 -6.30 0.37 -0.80
C VAL A 12 -6.11 0.32 -2.32
N LEU A 13 -5.20 -0.51 -2.82
CA LEU A 13 -4.99 -0.68 -4.26
C LEU A 13 -6.20 -1.32 -4.93
N ARG A 14 -6.82 -2.31 -4.30
CA ARG A 14 -7.98 -3.01 -4.81
C ARG A 14 -9.17 -2.07 -4.99
N LEU A 15 -9.51 -1.31 -3.94
CA LEU A 15 -10.55 -0.28 -4.01
C LEU A 15 -10.24 0.81 -5.04
N SER A 16 -8.97 1.20 -5.20
CA SER A 16 -8.59 2.19 -6.20
C SER A 16 -8.63 1.66 -7.63
N ARG A 17 -8.34 0.37 -7.86
CA ARG A 17 -8.19 -0.22 -9.21
C ARG A 17 -9.45 -0.92 -9.69
N GLU A 18 -10.07 -1.72 -8.83
CA GLU A 18 -11.29 -2.47 -9.14
C GLU A 18 -12.51 -1.53 -9.09
N GLU A 19 -12.67 -0.83 -7.98
CA GLU A 19 -13.85 0.03 -7.75
C GLU A 19 -13.65 1.46 -8.29
N LYS A 20 -12.44 1.78 -8.80
CA LYS A 20 -12.04 3.12 -9.26
C LYS A 20 -12.32 4.24 -8.25
N LEU A 21 -12.28 3.92 -6.96
CA LEU A 21 -12.59 4.88 -5.90
C LEU A 21 -11.46 5.90 -5.75
N GLY A 22 -11.85 7.16 -5.55
CA GLY A 22 -10.92 8.22 -5.22
C GLY A 22 -10.35 8.07 -3.80
N PRO A 23 -9.20 8.71 -3.50
CA PRO A 23 -8.51 8.56 -2.23
C PRO A 23 -9.35 9.02 -1.02
N THR A 24 -10.26 9.98 -1.21
CA THR A 24 -11.21 10.42 -0.18
C THR A 24 -12.25 9.34 0.15
N ALA A 25 -12.78 8.65 -0.86
CA ALA A 25 -13.76 7.59 -0.65
C ALA A 25 -13.12 6.36 0.00
N ILE A 26 -11.89 6.02 -0.40
CA ILE A 26 -11.11 4.93 0.22
C ILE A 26 -10.81 5.25 1.69
N ALA A 27 -10.41 6.50 1.98
CA ALA A 27 -10.17 6.96 3.35
C ALA A 27 -11.40 6.77 4.24
N GLN A 28 -12.59 7.17 3.77
CA GLN A 28 -13.84 7.00 4.52
C GLN A 28 -14.22 5.52 4.67
N ARG A 29 -14.09 4.72 3.62
CA ARG A 29 -14.46 3.29 3.62
C ARG A 29 -13.60 2.46 4.56
N LEU A 30 -12.31 2.79 4.67
CA LEU A 30 -11.35 2.08 5.52
C LEU A 30 -11.14 2.75 6.90
N GLY A 31 -11.75 3.91 7.15
CA GLY A 31 -11.57 4.65 8.40
C GLY A 31 -10.14 5.16 8.61
N ILE A 32 -9.44 5.53 7.53
CA ILE A 32 -8.05 6.00 7.56
C ILE A 32 -7.94 7.45 7.09
N GLY A 33 -6.88 8.14 7.50
CA GLY A 33 -6.59 9.47 6.98
C GLY A 33 -6.15 9.45 5.51
N ARG A 34 -6.51 10.50 4.74
CA ARG A 34 -6.07 10.69 3.34
C ARG A 34 -4.55 10.61 3.19
N ALA A 35 -3.79 11.09 4.18
CA ALA A 35 -2.33 10.97 4.20
C ALA A 35 -1.85 9.51 4.15
N SER A 36 -2.53 8.58 4.83
CA SER A 36 -2.21 7.15 4.71
C SER A 36 -2.56 6.60 3.33
N VAL A 37 -3.70 7.00 2.74
CA VAL A 37 -4.07 6.60 1.38
C VAL A 37 -3.03 7.06 0.37
N TYR A 38 -2.62 8.32 0.39
CA TYR A 38 -1.58 8.83 -0.52
C TYR A 38 -0.22 8.16 -0.30
N ARG A 39 0.16 7.85 0.95
CA ARG A 39 1.38 7.09 1.20
C ARG A 39 1.32 5.68 0.61
N LEU A 40 0.16 5.05 0.57
CA LEU A 40 -0.03 3.70 0.04
C LEU A 40 -0.17 3.68 -1.49
N LEU A 41 -0.89 4.65 -2.06
CA LEU A 41 -1.02 4.82 -3.52
C LEU A 41 0.26 5.39 -4.15
N GLY A 42 0.96 6.27 -3.43
CA GLY A 42 2.20 6.92 -3.85
C GLY A 42 3.45 6.11 -3.55
N LYS A 43 3.35 5.02 -2.77
CA LYS A 43 4.38 3.98 -2.78
C LYS A 43 4.13 3.21 -4.08
N PRO A 44 4.96 3.34 -5.13
CA PRO A 44 4.90 2.38 -6.21
C PRO A 44 4.99 1.01 -5.54
N ALA A 45 4.02 0.13 -5.82
CA ALA A 45 4.05 -1.25 -5.36
C ALA A 45 5.50 -1.75 -5.49
N PRO A 46 6.05 -2.49 -4.52
CA PRO A 46 7.41 -2.98 -4.63
C PRO A 46 7.49 -3.75 -5.95
N LYS A 47 8.00 -3.07 -6.98
CA LYS A 47 8.52 -3.67 -8.19
C LYS A 47 9.41 -4.75 -7.63
N ASN A 48 9.11 -6.00 -7.97
CA ASN A 48 9.93 -7.16 -7.69
C ASN A 48 11.31 -6.86 -8.28
N THR A 49 12.08 -6.08 -7.54
CA THR A 49 13.47 -5.83 -7.76
C THR A 49 14.05 -7.08 -7.18
N GLY A 50 14.23 -8.07 -8.05
CA GLY A 50 15.13 -9.18 -7.84
C GLY A 50 16.53 -8.63 -7.59
N LYS A 51 16.73 -7.99 -6.44
CA LYS A 51 18.00 -7.51 -5.92
C LYS A 51 18.32 -8.31 -4.66
N HIS A 52 18.25 -9.63 -4.83
CA HIS A 52 19.25 -10.54 -4.27
C HIS A 52 19.77 -11.37 -5.45
N ALA A 53 20.36 -10.69 -6.43
CA ALA A 53 21.25 -11.36 -7.38
C ALA A 53 22.56 -11.68 -6.62
N ASN A 54 22.82 -12.98 -6.47
CA ASN A 54 24.11 -13.67 -6.30
C ASN A 54 25.20 -13.02 -5.43
N ALA A 55 25.49 -13.62 -4.27
CA ALA A 55 26.83 -13.69 -3.67
C ALA A 55 26.86 -14.71 -2.51
N ASP A 56 26.96 -16.00 -2.83
CA ASP A 56 27.59 -16.99 -1.95
C ASP A 56 28.22 -18.05 -2.87
N GLN A 57 29.50 -17.84 -3.19
CA GLN A 57 30.33 -18.84 -3.83
C GLN A 57 30.79 -19.81 -2.75
N GLY A 58 30.45 -21.08 -2.92
CA GLY A 58 31.03 -22.23 -2.20
C GLY A 58 31.41 -23.30 -3.19
#